data_AF-A0A9Q0W2V5-F1
#
_entry.id   AF-A0A9Q0W2V5-F1
#
_cell.length_a   1.000
_cell.length_b   1.000
_cell.length_c   1.000
_cell.angle_alpha   90.00
_cell.angle_beta   90.00
_cell.angle_gamma   90.00
#
_symmetry.space_group_name_H-M   'P 1'
#
loop_
_entity.id
_entity.type
_entity.pdbx_description
1 polymer ?
#
loop_
_entity_poly.entity_id
_entity_poly.type
_entity_poly.pdbx_seq_one_letter_code
_entity_poly.pdbx_strand_id
1 'polypeptide(L)'
;MSGGGTQNSLRRALGALKDSTTVSLAKVNSDYKELDIAIVKATNHYERPARERHIRAIFAAVSATRPRADVAYCIHALARRLSRTHNWA
;
A
#
# COMPACT_ATOMS: atom_id res chain seq x y z
N MET A 1 -28.19 20.23 -0.48
CA MET A 1 -27.56 18.98 -0.99
C MET A 1 -26.85 18.29 0.17
N SER A 2 -27.55 17.49 0.99
CA SER A 2 -27.04 16.93 2.25
C SER A 2 -27.19 15.40 2.26
N GLY A 3 -26.32 14.70 1.54
CA GLY A 3 -26.34 13.23 1.47
C GLY A 3 -24.98 12.54 1.32
N GLY A 4 -23.88 13.30 1.23
CA GLY A 4 -22.55 12.75 0.89
C GLY A 4 -21.67 12.30 2.08
N GLY A 5 -22.00 12.67 3.32
CA GLY A 5 -21.15 12.43 4.49
C GLY A 5 -21.03 10.94 4.88
N THR A 6 -22.16 10.22 4.93
CA THR A 6 -22.22 8.82 5.37
C THR A 6 -21.66 7.84 4.32
N GLN A 7 -21.82 8.14 3.03
CA GLN A 7 -21.25 7.32 1.96
C GLN A 7 -19.72 7.39 1.91
N ASN A 8 -19.15 8.59 2.16
CA ASN A 8 -17.71 8.78 2.23
C ASN A 8 -17.09 8.11 3.47
N SER A 9 -17.77 8.11 4.62
CA SER A 9 -17.27 7.42 5.82
C SER A 9 -17.25 5.90 5.65
N LEU A 10 -18.29 5.31 5.04
CA LEU A 10 -18.34 3.88 4.73
C LEU A 10 -17.25 3.46 3.75
N ARG A 11 -17.05 4.21 2.66
CA ARG A 11 -15.98 3.95 1.69
C ARG A 11 -14.60 3.95 2.35
N ARG A 12 -14.33 4.93 3.22
CA ARG A 12 -13.06 5.03 3.95
C ARG A 12 -12.87 3.88 4.94
N ALA A 13 -13.93 3.51 5.68
CA ALA A 13 -13.88 2.37 6.60
C ALA A 13 -13.59 1.06 5.85
N LEU A 14 -14.26 0.81 4.73
CA LEU A 14 -14.00 -0.36 3.87
C LEU A 14 -12.58 -0.36 3.31
N GLY A 15 -12.06 0.80 2.89
CA GLY A 15 -10.67 0.95 2.45
C GLY A 15 -9.67 0.59 3.56
N ALA A 16 -9.89 1.11 4.77
CA ALA A 16 -9.05 0.80 5.93
C ALA A 16 -9.09 -0.70 6.30
N LEU A 17 -10.25 -1.34 6.21
CA LEU A 17 -10.39 -2.78 6.42
C LEU A 17 -9.63 -3.59 5.36
N LYS A 18 -9.77 -3.24 4.07
CA LYS A 18 -9.01 -3.87 2.97
C LYS A 18 -7.51 -3.78 3.21
N ASP A 19 -7.02 -2.64 3.66
CA ASP A 19 -5.60 -2.43 3.92
C ASP A 19 -5.11 -3.26 5.10
N SER A 20 -5.91 -3.34 6.16
CA SER A 20 -5.63 -4.18 7.32
C SER A 20 -5.51 -5.65 6.91
N THR A 21 -6.49 -6.17 6.17
CA THR A 21 -6.48 -7.55 5.69
C THR A 21 -5.32 -7.81 4.73
N THR A 22 -5.02 -6.88 3.83
CA THR A 22 -3.89 -7.03 2.89
C THR A 22 -2.56 -7.12 3.64
N VAL A 23 -2.37 -6.32 4.70
CA VAL A 23 -1.18 -6.42 5.57
C VAL A 23 -1.11 -7.77 6.27
N SER A 24 -2.23 -8.27 6.81
CA SER A 24 -2.26 -9.58 7.45
C SER A 24 -1.93 -10.71 6.47
N LEU A 25 -2.44 -10.65 5.24
CA LEU A 25 -2.11 -11.61 4.18
C LEU A 25 -0.64 -11.56 3.79
N ALA A 26 -0.06 -10.36 3.64
CA ALA A 26 1.36 -10.19 3.32
C ALA A 26 2.27 -10.83 4.39
N LYS A 27 1.92 -10.71 5.68
CA LYS A 27 2.70 -11.33 6.77
C LYS A 27 2.77 -12.85 6.70
N VAL A 28 1.72 -13.49 6.19
CA VAL A 28 1.60 -14.96 6.23
C VAL A 28 1.95 -15.62 4.89
N ASN A 29 1.80 -14.93 3.76
CA ASN A 29 1.83 -15.55 2.43
C ASN A 29 2.68 -14.78 1.39
N SER A 30 3.65 -13.98 1.83
CA SER A 30 4.59 -13.31 0.92
C SER A 30 6.03 -13.69 1.26
N ASP A 31 6.86 -13.87 0.25
CA ASP A 31 8.32 -13.94 0.40
C ASP A 31 8.95 -12.54 0.56
N TYR A 32 8.18 -11.49 0.26
CA TYR A 32 8.56 -10.07 0.33
C TYR A 32 7.78 -9.33 1.41
N LYS A 33 7.52 -9.99 2.55
CA LYS A 33 6.61 -9.53 3.64
C LYS A 33 6.78 -8.06 3.99
N GLU A 34 8.00 -7.66 4.34
CA GLU A 34 8.27 -6.29 4.81
C GLU A 34 8.06 -5.25 3.71
N LEU A 35 8.38 -5.59 2.46
CA LEU A 35 8.18 -4.72 1.31
C LEU A 35 6.69 -4.56 0.99
N ASP A 36 5.94 -5.66 0.96
CA ASP A 36 4.49 -5.62 0.71
C ASP A 36 3.75 -4.83 1.80
N ILE A 37 4.14 -5.00 3.07
CA ILE A 37 3.59 -4.21 4.18
C ILE A 37 3.94 -2.73 4.00
N ALA A 38 5.18 -2.41 3.63
CA ALA A 38 5.60 -1.04 3.39
C ALA A 38 4.81 -0.40 2.24
N ILE A 39 4.62 -1.11 1.12
CA ILE A 39 3.81 -0.68 -0.02
C ILE A 39 2.37 -0.39 0.42
N VAL A 40 1.70 -1.35 1.07
CA VAL A 40 0.31 -1.16 1.52
C VAL A 40 0.19 -0.01 2.50
N LYS A 41 1.12 0.13 3.44
CA LYS A 41 1.10 1.23 4.42
C LYS A 41 1.46 2.58 3.81
N ALA A 42 2.25 2.62 2.75
CA ALA A 42 2.57 3.86 2.03
C ALA A 42 1.43 4.32 1.11
N THR A 43 0.68 3.39 0.53
CA THR A 43 -0.42 3.66 -0.42
C THR A 43 -1.77 3.19 0.16
N ASN A 44 -2.05 3.54 1.42
CA ASN A 44 -3.27 3.15 2.11
C ASN A 44 -4.42 4.12 1.79
N HIS A 45 -5.64 3.80 2.21
CA HIS A 45 -6.82 4.64 1.94
C HIS A 45 -6.97 5.85 2.89
N TYR A 46 -5.98 6.14 3.75
CA TYR A 46 -6.00 7.36 4.57
C TYR A 46 -5.46 8.54 3.77
N GLU A 47 -6.23 9.62 3.74
CA GLU A 47 -5.87 10.87 3.07
C GLU A 47 -4.84 11.67 3.90
N ARG A 48 -3.60 11.17 3.96
CA ARG A 48 -2.47 11.82 4.63
C ARG A 48 -1.15 11.31 4.06
N PRO A 49 -0.06 12.09 4.15
CA PRO A 49 1.26 11.62 3.76
C PRO A 49 1.66 10.29 4.44
N ALA A 50 2.31 9.43 3.68
CA ALA A 50 2.87 8.18 4.17
C ALA A 50 3.97 8.46 5.22
N ARG A 51 4.13 7.55 6.17
CA ARG A 51 5.23 7.65 7.14
C ARG A 51 6.55 7.36 6.43
N GLU A 52 7.55 8.19 6.68
CA GLU A 52 8.86 8.13 6.02
C GLU A 52 9.51 6.75 6.08
N ARG A 53 9.37 6.02 7.19
CA ARG A 53 9.90 4.65 7.34
C ARG A 53 9.45 3.69 6.22
N HIS A 54 8.21 3.81 5.74
CA HIS A 54 7.67 2.94 4.69
C HIS A 54 8.23 3.34 3.33
N ILE A 55 8.38 4.65 3.10
CA ILE A 55 9.01 5.19 1.90
C ILE A 55 10.47 4.74 1.82
N ARG A 56 11.23 4.86 2.92
CA ARG A 56 12.63 4.40 2.99
C ARG A 56 12.77 2.90 2.72
N ALA A 57 11.86 2.08 3.22
CA ALA A 57 11.86 0.65 2.93
C ALA A 57 11.65 0.35 1.44
N ILE A 58 10.74 1.08 0.77
CA ILE A 58 10.51 0.96 -0.66
C ILE A 58 11.77 1.40 -1.44
N PHE A 59 12.38 2.53 -1.09
CA PHE A 59 13.62 2.98 -1.74
C PHE A 59 14.79 2.00 -1.56
N ALA A 60 14.90 1.38 -0.38
CA ALA A 60 15.90 0.34 -0.14
C ALA A 60 15.67 -0.94 -0.97
N ALA A 61 14.44 -1.21 -1.39
CA ALA A 61 14.10 -2.35 -2.25
C ALA A 61 14.38 -2.07 -3.74
N VAL A 62 14.50 -0.80 -4.14
CA VAL A 62 14.84 -0.39 -5.52
C VAL A 62 16.24 0.20 -5.65
N SER A 63 17.10 0.05 -4.63
CA SER A 63 18.47 0.57 -4.70
C SER A 63 19.29 -0.15 -5.76
N ALA A 64 20.28 0.54 -6.34
CA ALA A 64 21.13 0.01 -7.40
C ALA A 64 21.91 -1.26 -7.01
N THR A 65 22.05 -1.52 -5.70
CA THR A 65 22.71 -2.70 -5.14
C THR A 65 21.79 -3.93 -5.04
N ARG A 66 20.48 -3.80 -5.29
CA ARG A 66 19.52 -4.91 -5.18
C ARG A 66 19.51 -5.77 -6.44
N PRO A 67 19.22 -7.08 -6.31
CA PRO A 67 18.93 -7.94 -7.46
C PRO A 67 17.81 -7.38 -8.33
N ARG A 68 17.93 -7.49 -9.66
CA ARG A 68 16.90 -7.02 -10.60
C ARG A 68 15.52 -7.62 -10.33
N ALA A 69 15.46 -8.86 -9.85
CA ALA A 69 14.21 -9.53 -9.48
C ALA A 69 13.48 -8.79 -8.35
N ASP A 70 14.19 -8.35 -7.30
CA ASP A 70 13.61 -7.62 -6.18
C ASP A 70 13.09 -6.25 -6.61
N VAL A 71 13.86 -5.55 -7.46
CA VAL A 71 13.46 -4.27 -8.05
C VAL A 71 12.19 -4.45 -8.89
N ALA A 72 12.18 -5.46 -9.77
CA ALA A 72 11.03 -5.76 -10.62
C ALA A 72 9.79 -6.14 -9.79
N TYR A 73 9.97 -6.92 -8.71
CA TYR A 73 8.90 -7.24 -7.78
C TYR A 73 8.32 -5.99 -7.13
N CYS A 74 9.16 -5.09 -6.62
CA CYS A 74 8.72 -3.84 -6.01
C CYS A 74 7.86 -3.00 -6.97
N ILE A 75 8.33 -2.83 -8.21
CA ILE A 75 7.60 -2.11 -9.25
C ILE A 75 6.26 -2.78 -9.54
N HIS A 76 6.25 -4.10 -9.72
CA HIS A 76 5.03 -4.86 -9.99
C HIS A 76 4.02 -4.75 -8.83
N ALA A 77 4.48 -4.91 -7.60
CA ALA A 77 3.65 -4.85 -6.40
C ALA A 77 3.03 -3.45 -6.22
N LEU A 78 3.80 -2.37 -6.44
CA LEU A 78 3.32 -1.00 -6.45
C LEU A 78 2.25 -0.77 -7.55
N ALA A 79 2.54 -1.18 -8.79
CA ALA A 79 1.61 -1.02 -9.91
C ALA A 79 0.27 -1.75 -9.65
N ARG A 80 0.34 -2.99 -9.16
CA ARG A 80 -0.85 -3.79 -8.80
C ARG A 80 -1.66 -3.16 -7.67
N ARG A 81 -0.98 -2.51 -6.72
CA ARG A 81 -1.64 -1.86 -5.59
C ARG A 81 -2.36 -0.59 -6.05
N LEU A 82 -1.67 0.30 -6.75
CA LEU A 82 -2.21 1.57 -7.24
C LEU A 82 -3.40 1.37 -8.21
N SER A 83 -3.36 0.31 -9.03
CA SER A 83 -4.49 0.01 -9.94
C SER A 83 -5.77 -0.41 -9.22
N ARG A 84 -5.69 -0.84 -7.96
CA ARG A 84 -6.84 -1.32 -7.15
C ARG A 84 -7.33 -0.32 -6.12
N THR A 85 -6.48 0.59 -5.64
CA THR A 85 -6.83 1.47 -4.51
C THR A 85 -7.79 2.59 -4.92
N HIS A 86 -7.92 2.94 -6.21
CA HIS A 86 -8.90 3.90 -6.75
C HIS A 86 -9.13 5.14 -5.85
N ASN A 87 -8.08 5.62 -5.20
CA ASN A 87 -8.07 6.81 -4.37
C ASN A 87 -7.08 7.81 -4.96
N TRP A 88 -7.38 9.08 -4.81
CA TRP A 88 -6.50 10.15 -5.28
C TRP A 88 -5.40 10.49 -4.26
N ALA A 89 -5.66 10.17 -2.99
CA ALA A 89 -4.73 10.38 -1.89
C ALA A 89 -3.55 9.40 -1.90
#